data_AF-A0A3M7I080-F1
#
_entry.id   AF-A0A3M7I080-F1
#
_cell.length_a   1.000
_cell.length_b   1.000
_cell.length_c   1.000
_cell.angle_alpha   90.00
_cell.angle_beta   90.00
_cell.angle_gamma   90.00
#
_symmetry.space_group_name_H-M   'P 1'
#
loop_
_entity.id
_entity.type
_entity.pdbx_description
1 polymer ?
#
loop_
_entity_poly.entity_id
_entity_poly.type
_entity_poly.pdbx_seq_one_letter_code
_entity_poly.pdbx_strand_id
1 'polypeptide(L)'
;MAATLQPEAVAADLNGTSATPLPSKWKYVNTLLSRDGPYASEEFEAGETPLHNIANSRVLVIGAGGLGCEILKNLALSGFKNIDVIDMDTIDVSNLNRQFLFREKDVGRPKAEVAAEFVMRRVPGCTITPYVGKIQDKDEAYYLQFQAIICGLDSIEARRWINSTLVAMVDMENPDSLKPLIDGGTEGFKGQSRVIWPTMTSCIECQLDMHAPRAAVPLCTLATIPRQPQHCIEWAHIIKWEEERKGIPLDTDDPEHITWLYRTASSRAAEFNITGVTYAMTQGVVKNIIPAIASTNAIIAASCCNEAFKIITQSAAFLANPTAEDEAGRANYMLYTGDAGIYTYTFEHQKKDDCPVCGNLPKDMSLNPEQSLGELVESLAERPESQLKKPNLRTEEKTLYYSTPAGLEEATRSNLKRKLSELLADGEEFAVSDPAFDITFRYVARFS
;
A
#
# COMPACT_ATOMS: atom_id res chain seq x y z
N MET A 1 34.96 -61.00 10.44
CA MET A 1 35.88 -60.13 11.20
C MET A 1 35.26 -58.75 11.24
N ALA A 2 34.75 -58.36 12.41
CA ALA A 2 34.25 -57.02 12.66
C ALA A 2 35.45 -56.07 12.85
N ALA A 3 35.38 -54.86 12.32
CA ALA A 3 36.22 -53.75 12.73
C ALA A 3 35.36 -52.48 12.79
N THR A 4 35.37 -51.91 13.98
CA THR A 4 34.44 -50.93 14.54
C THR A 4 34.90 -49.51 14.23
N LEU A 5 33.93 -48.59 14.13
CA LEU A 5 34.10 -47.14 14.09
C LEU A 5 34.93 -46.58 15.25
N GLN A 6 35.74 -45.56 14.98
CA GLN A 6 35.88 -44.37 15.84
C GLN A 6 36.05 -43.10 14.98
N PRO A 7 35.38 -41.98 15.31
CA PRO A 7 35.57 -40.70 14.66
C PRO A 7 36.74 -39.93 15.29
N GLU A 8 37.54 -39.26 14.44
CA GLU A 8 38.62 -38.39 14.89
C GLU A 8 38.04 -37.20 15.68
N ALA A 9 38.46 -37.09 16.94
CA ALA A 9 38.11 -36.00 17.83
C ALA A 9 38.79 -34.70 17.35
N VAL A 10 37.98 -33.72 16.95
CA VAL A 10 38.41 -32.33 16.80
C VAL A 10 38.68 -31.79 18.19
N ALA A 11 39.95 -31.64 18.55
CA ALA A 11 40.35 -30.98 19.78
C ALA A 11 39.92 -29.51 19.74
N ALA A 12 39.13 -29.11 20.73
CA ALA A 12 38.75 -27.73 20.95
C ALA A 12 39.96 -26.94 21.46
N ASP A 13 40.48 -26.03 20.63
CA ASP A 13 41.39 -24.98 21.08
C ASP A 13 40.59 -23.93 21.87
N LEU A 14 40.54 -24.13 23.18
CA LEU A 14 40.14 -23.13 24.16
C LEU A 14 41.32 -22.18 24.40
N ASN A 15 41.43 -21.13 23.58
CA ASN A 15 41.91 -19.79 23.97
C ASN A 15 42.21 -18.90 22.74
N GLY A 16 41.50 -17.76 22.63
CA GLY A 16 42.02 -16.56 21.96
C GLY A 16 41.75 -16.43 20.45
N THR A 17 40.62 -15.79 20.12
CA THR A 17 40.44 -14.89 18.97
C THR A 17 41.06 -15.32 17.62
N SER A 18 40.37 -16.20 16.88
CA SER A 18 40.48 -16.25 15.42
C SER A 18 39.18 -15.75 14.80
N ALA A 19 38.99 -14.42 14.83
CA ALA A 19 37.97 -13.79 14.01
C ALA A 19 38.36 -14.00 12.54
N THR A 20 37.72 -14.95 11.87
CA THR A 20 37.73 -15.07 10.41
C THR A 20 37.47 -13.66 9.85
N PRO A 21 38.32 -13.12 8.94
CA PRO A 21 38.09 -11.77 8.43
C PRO A 21 36.72 -11.73 7.76
N LEU A 22 35.80 -10.95 8.35
CA LEU A 22 34.47 -10.74 7.81
C LEU A 22 34.62 -10.31 6.33
N PRO A 23 33.85 -10.89 5.39
CA PRO A 23 33.94 -10.53 3.99
C PRO A 23 33.83 -9.01 3.83
N SER A 24 34.81 -8.38 3.15
CA SER A 24 34.93 -6.92 3.05
C SER A 24 33.64 -6.22 2.58
N LYS A 25 32.82 -6.94 1.80
CA LYS A 25 31.53 -6.50 1.28
C LYS A 25 30.53 -6.12 2.38
N TRP A 26 30.44 -6.89 3.46
CA TRP A 26 29.40 -6.74 4.49
C TRP A 26 29.89 -6.05 5.76
N LYS A 27 31.01 -5.32 5.68
CA LYS A 27 31.64 -4.63 6.82
C LYS A 27 30.64 -3.83 7.66
N TYR A 28 29.76 -3.06 7.03
CA TYR A 28 28.81 -2.19 7.73
C TYR A 28 27.68 -2.97 8.41
N VAL A 29 27.09 -3.94 7.72
CA VAL A 29 26.05 -4.83 8.27
C VAL A 29 26.61 -5.64 9.44
N ASN A 30 27.78 -6.26 9.27
CA ASN A 30 28.42 -7.04 10.33
C ASN A 30 28.81 -6.18 11.54
N THR A 31 29.15 -4.90 11.33
CA THR A 31 29.44 -4.00 12.45
C THR A 31 28.21 -3.80 13.35
N LEU A 32 27.01 -3.74 12.75
CA LEU A 32 25.75 -3.59 13.48
C LEU A 32 25.28 -4.89 14.13
N LEU A 33 25.53 -6.04 13.48
CA LEU A 33 24.95 -7.31 13.88
C LEU A 33 25.87 -8.20 14.73
N SER A 34 27.18 -7.97 14.67
CA SER A 34 28.17 -8.74 15.45
C SER A 34 28.63 -8.03 16.73
N ARG A 35 27.99 -6.91 17.09
CA ARG A 35 28.31 -6.13 18.30
C ARG A 35 27.04 -5.79 19.03
N ASP A 36 27.10 -5.90 20.35
CA ASP A 36 26.04 -5.43 21.22
C ASP A 36 26.10 -3.89 21.38
N GLY A 37 25.01 -3.28 21.81
CA GLY A 37 24.90 -1.84 21.99
C GLY A 37 23.75 -1.43 22.92
N PRO A 38 23.83 -0.25 23.54
CA PRO A 38 22.87 0.19 24.56
C PRO A 38 21.45 0.48 24.04
N TYR A 39 21.25 0.44 22.72
CA TYR A 39 19.97 0.68 22.06
C TYR A 39 19.46 -0.55 21.28
N ALA A 40 20.14 -1.69 21.43
CA ALA A 40 19.63 -2.97 20.93
C ALA A 40 18.37 -3.37 21.70
N SER A 41 17.47 -4.13 21.08
CA SER A 41 16.33 -4.68 21.81
C SER A 41 16.80 -5.72 22.83
N GLU A 42 16.01 -5.96 23.88
CA GLU A 42 16.32 -6.97 24.89
C GLU A 42 16.48 -8.39 24.31
N GLU A 43 15.83 -8.66 23.18
CA GLU A 43 15.86 -9.95 22.48
C GLU A 43 17.07 -10.09 21.53
N PHE A 44 17.88 -9.04 21.37
CA PHE A 44 18.99 -9.03 20.43
C PHE A 44 20.19 -9.82 20.95
N GLU A 45 20.58 -10.85 20.19
CA GLU A 45 21.84 -11.57 20.42
C GLU A 45 22.84 -11.24 19.31
N ALA A 46 23.86 -10.44 19.64
CA ALA A 46 24.90 -10.06 18.69
C ALA A 46 25.72 -11.29 18.22
N GLY A 47 25.90 -11.46 16.92
CA GLY A 47 26.69 -12.55 16.35
C GLY A 47 26.08 -13.16 15.11
N GLU A 48 26.05 -14.49 15.06
CA GLU A 48 25.63 -15.25 13.88
C GLU A 48 24.11 -15.25 13.67
N THR A 49 23.31 -15.22 14.75
CA THR A 49 21.84 -15.26 14.72
C THR A 49 21.22 -14.16 13.84
N PRO A 50 21.47 -12.86 14.07
CA PRO A 50 20.88 -11.79 13.24
C PRO A 50 21.40 -11.82 11.79
N LEU A 51 22.64 -12.25 11.56
CA LEU A 51 23.20 -12.44 10.22
C LEU A 51 22.49 -13.58 9.47
N HIS A 52 22.20 -14.67 10.18
CA HIS A 52 21.42 -15.79 9.67
C HIS A 52 19.98 -15.38 9.36
N ASN A 53 19.34 -14.62 10.26
CA ASN A 53 17.96 -14.14 10.09
C ASN A 53 17.83 -13.31 8.81
N ILE A 54 18.68 -12.31 8.59
CA ILE A 54 18.64 -11.53 7.34
C ILE A 54 18.90 -12.40 6.11
N ALA A 55 19.89 -13.28 6.18
CA ALA A 55 20.30 -14.08 5.02
C ALA A 55 19.22 -15.09 4.60
N ASN A 56 18.41 -15.59 5.53
CA ASN A 56 17.37 -16.59 5.29
C ASN A 56 15.96 -16.02 5.27
N SER A 57 15.75 -14.79 5.76
CA SER A 57 14.47 -14.11 5.63
C SER A 57 14.08 -13.97 4.17
N ARG A 58 12.79 -14.15 3.92
CA ARG A 58 12.13 -13.90 2.66
C ARG A 58 11.23 -12.68 2.81
N VAL A 59 11.51 -11.65 2.01
CA VAL A 59 10.80 -10.37 2.06
C VAL A 59 10.06 -10.17 0.76
N LEU A 60 8.79 -9.78 0.84
CA LEU A 60 8.01 -9.38 -0.32
C LEU A 60 8.04 -7.87 -0.49
N VAL A 61 8.34 -7.40 -1.70
CA VAL A 61 8.20 -6.01 -2.12
C VAL A 61 7.02 -5.90 -3.07
N ILE A 62 6.05 -5.06 -2.73
CA ILE A 62 4.88 -4.81 -3.56
C ILE A 62 5.03 -3.45 -4.24
N GLY A 63 5.13 -3.47 -5.57
CA GLY A 63 5.45 -2.34 -6.42
C GLY A 63 6.94 -2.26 -6.73
N ALA A 64 7.27 -2.09 -8.00
CA ALA A 64 8.60 -1.86 -8.57
C ALA A 64 8.74 -0.44 -9.17
N GLY A 65 7.76 0.44 -8.94
CA GLY A 65 7.83 1.87 -9.23
C GLY A 65 8.84 2.62 -8.35
N GLY A 66 8.87 3.96 -8.42
CA GLY A 66 9.92 4.80 -7.81
C GLY A 66 10.36 4.40 -6.40
N LEU A 67 9.41 4.12 -5.50
CA LEU A 67 9.71 3.64 -4.14
C LEU A 67 10.22 2.19 -4.14
N GLY A 68 9.58 1.29 -4.88
CA GLY A 68 9.99 -0.11 -5.06
C GLY A 68 11.42 -0.27 -5.59
N CYS A 69 11.82 0.54 -6.56
CA CYS A 69 13.20 0.58 -7.07
C CYS A 69 14.22 0.84 -5.94
N GLU A 70 13.94 1.83 -5.09
CA GLU A 70 14.79 2.15 -3.95
C GLU A 70 14.76 1.05 -2.88
N ILE A 71 13.59 0.48 -2.60
CA ILE A 71 13.42 -0.62 -1.63
C ILE A 71 14.26 -1.83 -2.04
N LEU A 72 14.15 -2.30 -3.29
CA LEU A 72 14.92 -3.44 -3.80
C LEU A 72 16.43 -3.22 -3.67
N LYS A 73 16.90 -2.03 -4.04
CA LYS A 73 18.31 -1.63 -3.91
C LYS A 73 18.74 -1.62 -2.43
N ASN A 74 17.95 -1.02 -1.56
CA ASN A 74 18.25 -0.92 -0.12
C ASN A 74 18.31 -2.31 0.53
N LEU A 75 17.30 -3.16 0.34
CA LEU A 75 17.28 -4.51 0.90
C LEU A 75 18.48 -5.35 0.43
N ALA A 76 18.74 -5.38 -0.88
CA ALA A 76 19.84 -6.14 -1.45
C ALA A 76 21.21 -5.68 -0.89
N LEU A 77 21.38 -4.38 -0.62
CA LEU A 77 22.60 -3.81 -0.02
C LEU A 77 22.66 -3.92 1.50
N SER A 78 21.56 -4.31 2.16
CA SER A 78 21.49 -4.54 3.61
C SER A 78 21.67 -6.00 4.01
N GLY A 79 21.92 -6.89 3.04
CA GLY A 79 22.23 -8.31 3.29
C GLY A 79 21.07 -9.28 3.00
N PHE A 80 19.87 -8.76 2.69
CA PHE A 80 18.73 -9.59 2.32
C PHE A 80 19.02 -10.34 1.02
N LYS A 81 18.81 -11.65 1.05
CA LYS A 81 19.11 -12.53 -0.09
C LYS A 81 17.87 -13.00 -0.82
N ASN A 82 16.77 -13.23 -0.12
CA ASN A 82 15.56 -13.80 -0.72
C ASN A 82 14.48 -12.72 -0.75
N ILE A 83 14.29 -12.13 -1.93
CA ILE A 83 13.31 -11.07 -2.14
C ILE A 83 12.35 -11.51 -3.23
N ASP A 84 11.06 -11.29 -3.04
CA ASP A 84 10.07 -11.42 -4.09
C ASP A 84 9.56 -10.02 -4.43
N VAL A 85 9.27 -9.76 -5.71
CA VAL A 85 8.71 -8.48 -6.16
C VAL A 85 7.47 -8.70 -7.01
N ILE A 86 6.37 -8.02 -6.66
CA ILE A 86 5.13 -8.01 -7.44
C ILE A 86 4.95 -6.62 -8.06
N ASP A 87 4.77 -6.56 -9.38
CA ASP A 87 4.34 -5.35 -10.08
C ASP A 87 3.60 -5.74 -11.37
N MET A 88 2.47 -5.09 -11.65
CA MET A 88 1.66 -5.39 -12.84
C MET A 88 1.99 -4.50 -14.05
N ASP A 89 2.75 -3.43 -13.85
CA ASP A 89 2.97 -2.41 -14.86
C ASP A 89 4.15 -2.74 -15.77
N THR A 90 4.10 -2.13 -16.96
CA THR A 90 5.23 -2.02 -17.87
C THR A 90 5.95 -0.69 -17.71
N ILE A 91 7.22 -0.65 -18.15
CA ILE A 91 8.05 0.56 -18.07
C ILE A 91 7.60 1.58 -19.11
N ASP A 92 7.35 2.81 -18.68
CA ASP A 92 7.06 3.96 -19.53
C ASP A 92 8.22 4.98 -19.53
N VAL A 93 8.34 5.79 -20.58
CA VAL A 93 9.39 6.83 -20.69
C VAL A 93 9.34 7.82 -19.51
N SER A 94 8.14 8.17 -19.04
CA SER A 94 7.94 9.07 -17.89
C SER A 94 8.48 8.51 -16.58
N ASN A 95 8.79 7.21 -16.52
CA ASN A 95 9.33 6.54 -15.33
C ASN A 95 10.83 6.81 -15.15
N LEU A 96 11.56 7.06 -16.25
CA LEU A 96 13.03 7.10 -16.28
C LEU A 96 13.64 8.25 -15.45
N ASN A 97 12.86 9.28 -15.14
CA ASN A 97 13.32 10.41 -14.32
C ASN A 97 13.55 10.06 -12.84
N ARG A 98 12.97 8.96 -12.35
CA ARG A 98 12.99 8.58 -10.93
C ARG A 98 13.13 7.07 -10.66
N GLN A 99 12.87 6.22 -11.65
CA GLN A 99 12.93 4.76 -11.53
C GLN A 99 14.27 4.27 -12.11
N PHE A 100 15.35 4.50 -11.35
CA PHE A 100 16.74 4.35 -11.82
C PHE A 100 17.17 2.89 -12.13
N LEU A 101 16.31 1.89 -11.90
CA LEU A 101 16.55 0.51 -12.35
C LEU A 101 16.27 0.34 -13.85
N PHE A 102 15.51 1.25 -14.46
CA PHE A 102 15.05 1.17 -15.85
C PHE A 102 15.89 2.06 -16.78
N ARG A 103 16.04 1.64 -18.03
CA ARG A 103 16.70 2.41 -19.10
C ARG A 103 15.75 2.57 -20.28
N GLU A 104 16.10 3.45 -21.20
CA GLU A 104 15.33 3.68 -22.43
C GLU A 104 15.09 2.39 -23.24
N LYS A 105 16.10 1.50 -23.29
CA LYS A 105 15.99 0.19 -23.93
C LYS A 105 14.98 -0.78 -23.27
N ASP A 106 14.56 -0.48 -22.04
CA ASP A 106 13.67 -1.32 -21.26
C ASP A 106 12.21 -0.88 -21.35
N VAL A 107 11.92 0.24 -22.03
CA VAL A 107 10.56 0.75 -22.24
C VAL A 107 9.68 -0.32 -22.90
N GLY A 108 8.48 -0.52 -22.34
CA GLY A 108 7.53 -1.57 -22.73
C GLY A 108 7.73 -2.93 -22.07
N ARG A 109 8.86 -3.18 -21.38
CA ARG A 109 9.08 -4.42 -20.62
C ARG A 109 8.39 -4.35 -19.25
N PRO A 110 8.04 -5.50 -18.63
CA PRO A 110 7.49 -5.53 -17.27
C PRO A 110 8.45 -4.97 -16.22
N LYS A 111 7.96 -4.11 -15.33
CA LYS A 111 8.80 -3.47 -14.28
C LYS A 111 9.43 -4.49 -13.33
N ALA A 112 8.64 -5.45 -12.85
CA ALA A 112 9.10 -6.47 -11.89
C ALA A 112 10.32 -7.24 -12.43
N GLU A 113 10.26 -7.72 -13.67
CA GLU A 113 11.33 -8.49 -14.30
C GLU A 113 12.61 -7.67 -14.47
N VAL A 114 12.50 -6.47 -15.04
CA VAL A 114 13.67 -5.62 -15.30
C VAL A 114 14.29 -5.15 -13.99
N ALA A 115 13.49 -4.83 -12.98
CA ALA A 115 13.97 -4.45 -11.66
C ALA A 115 14.78 -5.59 -11.02
N ALA A 116 14.23 -6.82 -11.03
CA ALA A 116 14.90 -8.00 -10.52
C ALA A 116 16.21 -8.28 -11.28
N GLU A 117 16.18 -8.29 -12.61
CA GLU A 117 17.35 -8.49 -13.48
C GLU A 117 18.46 -7.48 -13.15
N PHE A 118 18.09 -6.20 -13.04
CA PHE A 118 19.06 -5.13 -12.80
C PHE A 118 19.74 -5.29 -11.45
N VAL A 119 18.95 -5.51 -10.38
CA VAL A 119 19.49 -5.59 -9.02
C VAL A 119 20.31 -6.85 -8.82
N MET A 120 19.86 -8.02 -9.28
CA MET A 120 20.63 -9.27 -9.19
C MET A 120 21.96 -9.17 -9.95
N ARG A 121 21.99 -8.51 -11.11
CA ARG A 121 23.25 -8.23 -11.83
C ARG A 121 24.16 -7.27 -11.06
N ARG A 122 23.59 -6.25 -10.40
CA ARG A 122 24.36 -5.20 -9.71
C ARG A 122 24.86 -5.64 -8.33
N VAL A 123 24.13 -6.49 -7.63
CA VAL A 123 24.39 -6.93 -6.26
C VAL A 123 24.49 -8.47 -6.22
N PRO A 124 25.67 -9.05 -6.50
CA PRO A 124 25.84 -10.50 -6.51
C PRO A 124 25.52 -11.12 -5.14
N GLY A 125 24.82 -12.26 -5.14
CA GLY A 125 24.41 -12.98 -3.92
C GLY A 125 23.04 -12.61 -3.37
N CYS A 126 22.28 -11.79 -4.10
CA CYS A 126 20.86 -11.54 -3.88
C CYS A 126 20.07 -12.29 -4.98
N THR A 127 18.95 -12.90 -4.59
CA THR A 127 17.99 -13.58 -5.46
C THR A 127 16.66 -12.84 -5.36
N ILE A 128 16.20 -12.32 -6.50
CA ILE A 128 14.94 -11.61 -6.59
C ILE A 128 14.01 -12.38 -7.53
N THR A 129 12.88 -12.84 -7.00
CA THR A 129 11.85 -13.54 -7.77
C THR A 129 10.79 -12.54 -8.23
N PRO A 130 10.72 -12.19 -9.54
CA PRO A 130 9.70 -11.29 -10.04
C PRO A 130 8.38 -12.02 -10.29
N TYR A 131 7.28 -11.33 -10.02
CA TYR A 131 5.94 -11.71 -10.45
C TYR A 131 5.31 -10.53 -11.20
N VAL A 132 4.97 -10.76 -12.47
CA VAL A 132 4.28 -9.80 -13.32
C VAL A 132 2.80 -10.04 -13.21
N GLY A 133 2.12 -9.23 -12.41
CA GLY A 133 0.70 -9.41 -12.16
C GLY A 133 0.21 -8.60 -10.97
N LYS A 134 -1.07 -8.79 -10.67
CA LYS A 134 -1.75 -8.11 -9.57
C LYS A 134 -1.47 -8.84 -8.26
N ILE A 135 -1.51 -8.09 -7.15
CA ILE A 135 -1.42 -8.70 -5.82
C ILE A 135 -2.60 -9.68 -5.59
N GLN A 136 -3.77 -9.34 -6.13
CA GLN A 136 -4.99 -10.17 -6.06
C GLN A 136 -4.87 -11.54 -6.75
N ASP A 137 -3.84 -11.77 -7.57
CA ASP A 137 -3.64 -13.05 -8.24
C ASP A 137 -3.00 -14.11 -7.32
N LYS A 138 -2.53 -13.70 -6.13
CA LYS A 138 -1.88 -14.58 -5.15
C LYS A 138 -2.84 -14.94 -4.02
N ASP A 139 -2.72 -16.16 -3.54
CA ASP A 139 -3.50 -16.67 -2.42
C ASP A 139 -2.81 -16.39 -1.08
N GLU A 140 -3.54 -16.64 0.00
CA GLU A 140 -3.03 -16.55 1.37
C GLU A 140 -1.75 -17.38 1.59
N ALA A 141 -1.69 -18.60 1.03
CA ALA A 141 -0.54 -19.48 1.15
C ALA A 141 0.74 -18.83 0.59
N TYR A 142 0.62 -18.07 -0.50
CA TYR A 142 1.72 -17.26 -1.00
C TYR A 142 2.15 -16.18 -0.01
N TYR A 143 1.24 -15.47 0.65
CA TYR A 143 1.63 -14.41 1.59
C TYR A 143 2.23 -14.96 2.90
N LEU A 144 1.81 -16.15 3.34
CA LEU A 144 2.33 -16.79 4.57
C LEU A 144 3.84 -17.11 4.52
N GLN A 145 4.42 -17.23 3.32
CA GLN A 145 5.83 -17.60 3.17
C GLN A 145 6.83 -16.48 3.52
N PHE A 146 6.36 -15.24 3.66
CA PHE A 146 7.23 -14.07 3.89
C PHE A 146 7.38 -13.77 5.38
N GLN A 147 8.53 -13.24 5.79
CA GLN A 147 8.76 -12.71 7.14
C GLN A 147 8.35 -11.25 7.27
N ALA A 148 8.37 -10.49 6.17
CA ALA A 148 7.91 -9.11 6.13
C ALA A 148 7.43 -8.75 4.73
N ILE A 149 6.48 -7.82 4.65
CA ILE A 149 5.94 -7.30 3.40
C ILE A 149 6.14 -5.79 3.37
N ILE A 150 6.74 -5.27 2.30
CA ILE A 150 7.05 -3.86 2.13
C ILE A 150 6.30 -3.31 0.90
N CYS A 151 5.45 -2.31 1.11
CA CYS A 151 4.65 -1.70 0.06
C CYS A 151 5.25 -0.38 -0.43
N GLY A 152 5.42 -0.28 -1.75
CA GLY A 152 5.65 0.95 -2.49
C GLY A 152 4.55 1.20 -3.52
N LEU A 153 3.31 0.96 -3.11
CA LEU A 153 2.10 1.12 -3.92
C LEU A 153 1.78 2.60 -4.20
N ASP A 154 1.02 2.87 -5.25
CA ASP A 154 0.58 4.22 -5.62
C ASP A 154 -0.94 4.41 -5.48
N SER A 155 -1.69 3.34 -5.23
CA SER A 155 -3.13 3.38 -5.00
C SER A 155 -3.50 3.06 -3.55
N ILE A 156 -4.59 3.68 -3.08
CA ILE A 156 -5.20 3.36 -1.78
C ILE A 156 -5.87 1.99 -1.83
N GLU A 157 -6.51 1.65 -2.95
CA GLU A 157 -7.21 0.36 -3.14
C GLU A 157 -6.28 -0.84 -2.95
N ALA A 158 -5.09 -0.82 -3.58
CA ALA A 158 -4.11 -1.90 -3.40
C ALA A 158 -3.58 -1.99 -1.95
N ARG A 159 -3.40 -0.84 -1.27
CA ARG A 159 -2.98 -0.81 0.14
C ARG A 159 -4.04 -1.40 1.05
N ARG A 160 -5.30 -1.05 0.82
CA ARG A 160 -6.45 -1.57 1.57
C ARG A 160 -6.61 -3.07 1.35
N TRP A 161 -6.47 -3.54 0.11
CA TRP A 161 -6.53 -4.97 -0.18
C TRP A 161 -5.47 -5.75 0.58
N ILE A 162 -4.18 -5.41 0.43
CA ILE A 162 -3.12 -6.16 1.13
C ILE A 162 -3.26 -6.05 2.65
N ASN A 163 -3.69 -4.89 3.17
CA ASN A 163 -4.00 -4.72 4.59
C ASN A 163 -5.07 -5.71 5.05
N SER A 164 -6.17 -5.80 4.32
CA SER A 164 -7.28 -6.71 4.63
C SER A 164 -6.85 -8.18 4.57
N THR A 165 -6.07 -8.57 3.56
CA THR A 165 -5.54 -9.93 3.42
C THR A 165 -4.66 -10.28 4.62
N LEU A 166 -3.69 -9.43 4.98
CA LEU A 166 -2.78 -9.74 6.10
C LEU A 166 -3.47 -9.76 7.46
N VAL A 167 -4.54 -8.98 7.64
CA VAL A 167 -5.38 -9.06 8.85
C VAL A 167 -6.19 -10.35 8.88
N ALA A 168 -6.79 -10.75 7.76
CA ALA A 168 -7.58 -11.98 7.66
C ALA A 168 -6.75 -13.24 7.89
N MET A 169 -5.47 -13.20 7.55
CA MET A 169 -4.53 -14.31 7.72
C MET A 169 -4.11 -14.55 9.18
N VAL A 170 -4.33 -13.61 10.10
CA VAL A 170 -3.86 -13.74 11.48
C VAL A 170 -4.61 -14.86 12.19
N ASP A 171 -3.85 -15.86 12.62
CA ASP A 171 -4.27 -16.99 13.42
C ASP A 171 -3.56 -16.97 14.77
N MET A 172 -4.34 -16.92 15.86
CA MET A 172 -3.81 -16.87 17.23
C MET A 172 -3.13 -18.18 17.65
N GLU A 173 -3.41 -19.29 16.97
CA GLU A 173 -2.76 -20.58 17.20
C GLU A 173 -1.44 -20.72 16.43
N ASN A 174 -1.20 -19.87 15.43
CA ASN A 174 -0.02 -19.87 14.59
C ASN A 174 0.66 -18.49 14.59
N PRO A 175 1.68 -18.26 15.43
CA PRO A 175 2.41 -16.99 15.49
C PRO A 175 3.03 -16.57 14.14
N ASP A 176 3.40 -17.53 13.28
CA ASP A 176 3.98 -17.24 11.97
C ASP A 176 2.96 -16.63 11.00
N SER A 177 1.67 -16.67 11.30
CA SER A 177 0.62 -16.02 10.49
C SER A 177 0.70 -14.49 10.54
N LEU A 178 1.27 -13.92 11.61
CA LEU A 178 1.41 -12.48 11.78
C LEU A 178 2.55 -11.94 10.91
N LYS A 179 2.20 -11.30 9.80
CA LYS A 179 3.17 -10.69 8.89
C LYS A 179 3.24 -9.18 9.07
N PRO A 180 4.38 -8.60 9.49
CA PRO A 180 4.53 -7.15 9.55
C PRO A 180 4.43 -6.54 8.15
N LEU A 181 3.59 -5.52 8.04
CA LEU A 181 3.43 -4.71 6.85
C LEU A 181 4.13 -3.37 7.04
N ILE A 182 5.07 -3.06 6.15
CA ILE A 182 5.78 -1.78 6.12
C ILE A 182 5.29 -1.03 4.89
N ASP A 183 4.53 0.03 5.08
CA ASP A 183 3.99 0.83 3.98
C ASP A 183 4.74 2.15 3.84
N GLY A 184 5.09 2.48 2.60
CA GLY A 184 5.63 3.78 2.24
C GLY A 184 4.73 4.50 1.24
N GLY A 185 4.62 5.82 1.38
CA GLY A 185 3.89 6.68 0.46
C GLY A 185 4.64 7.97 0.20
N THR A 186 4.51 8.50 -1.02
CA THR A 186 5.22 9.71 -1.46
C THR A 186 4.34 10.56 -2.36
N GLU A 187 4.37 11.87 -2.15
CA GLU A 187 3.70 12.87 -2.99
C GLU A 187 4.54 14.15 -3.01
N GLY A 188 5.17 14.44 -4.15
CA GLY A 188 6.07 15.58 -4.32
C GLY A 188 7.22 15.58 -3.31
N PHE A 189 7.23 16.58 -2.44
CA PHE A 189 8.20 16.73 -1.34
C PHE A 189 7.67 16.19 0.00
N LYS A 190 6.53 15.52 0.02
CA LYS A 190 5.95 14.90 1.21
C LYS A 190 6.01 13.39 1.09
N GLY A 191 6.12 12.72 2.21
CA GLY A 191 6.03 11.27 2.25
C GLY A 191 5.82 10.75 3.65
N GLN A 192 5.63 9.45 3.74
CA GLN A 192 5.43 8.77 5.00
C GLN A 192 5.96 7.35 4.93
N SER A 193 6.41 6.85 6.07
CA SER A 193 6.60 5.42 6.31
C SER A 193 5.78 5.02 7.54
N ARG A 194 5.24 3.82 7.52
CA ARG A 194 4.50 3.27 8.66
C ARG A 194 4.77 1.78 8.79
N VAL A 195 4.70 1.28 10.01
CA VAL A 195 4.79 -0.14 10.32
C VAL A 195 3.47 -0.57 10.94
N ILE A 196 2.92 -1.66 10.42
CA ILE A 196 1.65 -2.23 10.83
C ILE A 196 1.90 -3.67 11.23
N TRP A 197 1.62 -3.97 12.49
CA TRP A 197 1.35 -5.31 12.98
C TRP A 197 -0.16 -5.58 12.88
N PRO A 198 -0.59 -6.45 11.94
CA PRO A 198 -2.00 -6.79 11.79
C PRO A 198 -2.63 -7.16 13.14
N THR A 199 -3.88 -6.75 13.35
CA THR A 199 -4.69 -6.90 14.60
C THR A 199 -4.13 -6.24 15.88
N MET A 200 -2.83 -5.95 15.98
CA MET A 200 -2.20 -5.36 17.18
C MET A 200 -2.11 -3.84 17.14
N THR A 201 -1.74 -3.27 15.99
CA THR A 201 -1.50 -1.82 15.83
C THR A 201 -2.50 -1.21 14.84
N SER A 202 -2.45 0.10 14.63
CA SER A 202 -3.37 0.74 13.70
C SER A 202 -3.09 0.30 12.26
N CYS A 203 -4.08 -0.34 11.63
CA CYS A 203 -3.98 -0.81 10.24
C CYS A 203 -4.25 0.34 9.24
N ILE A 204 -4.18 0.05 7.93
CA ILE A 204 -4.48 1.05 6.88
C ILE A 204 -5.89 1.63 7.04
N GLU A 205 -6.90 0.79 7.33
CA GLU A 205 -8.27 1.28 7.55
C GLU A 205 -8.44 2.12 8.81
N CYS A 206 -7.62 1.94 9.84
CA CYS A 206 -7.63 2.83 11.00
C CYS A 206 -7.25 4.27 10.62
N GLN A 207 -6.46 4.42 9.56
CA GLN A 207 -5.82 5.67 9.13
C GLN A 207 -6.49 6.26 7.88
N LEU A 208 -7.59 5.69 7.40
CA LEU A 208 -8.21 6.05 6.12
C LEU A 208 -8.67 7.52 6.08
N ASP A 209 -9.07 8.07 7.23
CA ASP A 209 -9.45 9.47 7.44
C ASP A 209 -8.29 10.46 7.35
N MET A 210 -7.04 9.99 7.52
CA MET A 210 -5.85 10.81 7.31
C MET A 210 -5.54 10.99 5.82
N HIS A 211 -6.08 10.14 4.95
CA HIS A 211 -6.00 10.37 3.51
C HIS A 211 -6.96 11.49 3.15
N ALA A 212 -6.41 12.64 2.74
CA ALA A 212 -7.23 13.76 2.29
C ALA A 212 -8.16 13.28 1.15
N PRO A 213 -9.50 13.30 1.34
CA PRO A 213 -10.40 12.99 0.25
C PRO A 213 -10.16 14.00 -0.86
N ARG A 214 -9.96 13.52 -2.09
CA ARG A 214 -9.85 14.41 -3.24
C ARG A 214 -11.19 15.12 -3.37
N ALA A 215 -11.17 16.45 -3.39
CA ALA A 215 -12.38 17.22 -3.63
C ALA A 215 -12.89 16.91 -5.04
N ALA A 216 -13.92 16.06 -5.14
CA ALA A 216 -14.62 15.84 -6.39
C ALA A 216 -15.25 17.18 -6.82
N VAL A 217 -14.98 17.60 -8.04
CA VAL A 217 -15.58 18.84 -8.57
C VAL A 217 -17.05 18.53 -8.88
N PRO A 218 -18.03 19.26 -8.32
CA PRO A 218 -19.44 18.97 -8.55
C PRO A 218 -19.78 19.00 -10.05
N LEU A 219 -20.57 18.03 -10.51
CA LEU A 219 -20.99 17.92 -11.93
C LEU A 219 -21.65 19.21 -12.43
N CYS A 220 -22.44 19.89 -11.60
CA CYS A 220 -23.05 21.17 -11.96
C CYS A 220 -21.99 22.24 -12.26
N THR A 221 -20.88 22.27 -11.51
CA THR A 221 -19.75 23.19 -11.74
C THR A 221 -19.03 22.83 -13.03
N LEU A 222 -18.79 21.54 -13.27
CA LEU A 222 -18.17 21.06 -14.51
C LEU A 222 -19.03 21.37 -15.73
N ALA A 223 -20.34 21.18 -15.66
CA ALA A 223 -21.25 21.35 -16.78
C ALA A 223 -21.59 22.83 -17.09
N THR A 224 -21.81 23.65 -16.06
CA THR A 224 -22.43 24.98 -16.23
C THR A 224 -21.49 26.17 -16.01
N ILE A 225 -20.68 26.17 -14.95
CA ILE A 225 -19.87 27.33 -14.55
C ILE A 225 -18.45 26.88 -14.14
N PRO A 226 -17.58 26.53 -15.11
CA PRO A 226 -16.18 26.29 -14.82
C PRO A 226 -15.52 27.58 -14.29
N ARG A 227 -14.56 27.43 -13.36
CA ARG A 227 -13.86 28.56 -12.72
C ARG A 227 -12.34 28.44 -12.81
N GLN A 228 -11.85 27.22 -13.02
CA GLN A 228 -10.43 26.89 -13.07
C GLN A 228 -10.14 26.10 -14.34
N PRO A 229 -8.92 26.16 -14.89
CA PRO A 229 -8.57 25.40 -16.10
C PRO A 229 -8.75 23.88 -15.92
N GLN A 230 -8.57 23.37 -14.70
CA GLN A 230 -8.84 21.97 -14.35
C GLN A 230 -10.30 21.58 -14.60
N HIS A 231 -11.26 22.47 -14.33
CA HIS A 231 -12.69 22.20 -14.56
C HIS A 231 -13.01 22.03 -16.05
N CYS A 232 -12.33 22.78 -16.92
CA CYS A 232 -12.49 22.67 -18.36
C CYS A 232 -11.95 21.33 -18.89
N ILE A 233 -10.84 20.85 -18.31
CA ILE A 233 -10.24 19.56 -18.64
C ILE A 233 -11.13 18.42 -18.15
N GLU A 234 -11.59 18.46 -16.90
CA GLU A 234 -12.50 17.45 -16.34
C GLU A 234 -13.83 17.38 -17.10
N TRP A 235 -14.38 18.52 -17.51
CA TRP A 235 -15.55 18.53 -18.39
C TRP A 235 -15.27 17.83 -19.73
N ALA A 236 -14.11 18.09 -20.34
CA ALA A 236 -13.76 17.45 -21.60
C ALA A 236 -13.58 15.93 -21.44
N HIS A 237 -13.00 15.53 -20.32
CA HIS A 237 -12.71 14.14 -19.94
C HIS A 237 -13.98 13.33 -19.65
N ILE A 238 -14.86 13.82 -18.78
CA ILE A 238 -16.01 13.07 -18.27
C ILE A 238 -17.24 13.27 -19.15
N ILE A 239 -17.55 14.52 -19.52
CA ILE A 239 -18.83 14.85 -20.15
C ILE A 239 -18.68 14.83 -21.68
N LYS A 240 -17.75 15.62 -22.21
CA LYS A 240 -17.67 15.85 -23.66
C LYS A 240 -17.19 14.63 -24.44
N TRP A 241 -16.29 13.84 -23.85
CA TRP A 241 -15.81 12.60 -24.46
C TRP A 241 -16.95 11.60 -24.66
N GLU A 242 -17.77 11.37 -23.64
CA GLU A 242 -18.93 10.46 -23.73
C GLU A 242 -20.00 10.97 -24.71
N GLU A 243 -20.22 12.29 -24.78
CA GLU A 243 -21.17 12.88 -25.72
C GLU A 243 -20.78 12.66 -27.19
N GLU A 244 -19.51 12.93 -27.54
CA GLU A 244 -19.05 12.96 -28.94
C GLU A 244 -18.45 11.63 -29.41
N ARG A 245 -17.93 10.81 -28.50
CA ARG A 245 -17.22 9.55 -28.80
C ARG A 245 -17.87 8.36 -28.10
N LYS A 246 -19.18 8.24 -28.22
CA LYS A 246 -19.96 7.11 -27.67
C LYS A 246 -19.34 5.77 -28.08
N GLY A 247 -18.94 4.98 -27.07
CA GLY A 247 -18.43 3.62 -27.26
C GLY A 247 -16.92 3.50 -27.48
N ILE A 248 -16.17 4.61 -27.56
CA ILE A 248 -14.70 4.58 -27.58
C ILE A 248 -14.20 4.88 -26.17
N PRO A 249 -13.61 3.90 -25.45
CA PRO A 249 -13.04 4.16 -24.14
C PRO A 249 -11.89 5.16 -24.29
N LEU A 250 -11.85 6.14 -23.39
CA LEU A 250 -10.75 7.09 -23.36
C LEU A 250 -9.48 6.38 -22.87
N ASP A 251 -8.55 6.16 -23.79
CA ASP A 251 -7.17 5.86 -23.45
C ASP A 251 -6.44 7.15 -23.01
N THR A 252 -5.94 7.16 -21.77
CA THR A 252 -5.20 8.32 -21.23
C THR A 252 -3.73 8.32 -21.63
N ASP A 253 -3.20 7.20 -22.12
CA ASP A 253 -1.82 7.06 -22.60
C ASP A 253 -1.68 7.39 -24.09
N ASP A 254 -2.79 7.39 -24.84
CA ASP A 254 -2.82 7.78 -26.25
C ASP A 254 -2.61 9.31 -26.45
N PRO A 255 -1.52 9.73 -27.14
CA PRO A 255 -1.29 11.13 -27.46
C PRO A 255 -2.41 11.81 -28.25
N GLU A 256 -3.12 11.09 -29.12
CA GLU A 256 -4.23 11.64 -29.91
C GLU A 256 -5.42 11.99 -29.02
N HIS A 257 -5.73 11.11 -28.06
CA HIS A 257 -6.80 11.31 -27.09
C HIS A 257 -6.51 12.51 -26.19
N ILE A 258 -5.29 12.60 -25.65
CA ILE A 258 -4.86 13.74 -24.84
C ILE A 258 -4.86 15.04 -25.65
N THR A 259 -4.42 15.00 -26.91
CA THR A 259 -4.45 16.17 -27.80
C THR A 259 -5.88 16.65 -28.05
N TRP A 260 -6.82 15.73 -28.22
CA TRP A 260 -8.24 16.06 -28.34
C TRP A 260 -8.76 16.72 -27.06
N LEU A 261 -8.49 16.13 -25.89
CA LEU A 261 -8.89 16.68 -24.59
C LEU A 261 -8.34 18.08 -24.37
N TYR A 262 -7.07 18.29 -24.72
CA TYR A 262 -6.42 19.60 -24.62
C TYR A 262 -7.14 20.64 -25.49
N ARG A 263 -7.38 20.35 -26.77
CA ARG A 263 -8.06 21.28 -27.70
C ARG A 263 -9.50 21.59 -27.25
N THR A 264 -10.23 20.57 -26.83
CA THR A 264 -11.61 20.70 -26.34
C THR A 264 -11.66 21.52 -25.06
N ALA A 265 -10.78 21.23 -24.09
CA ALA A 265 -10.67 21.99 -22.84
C ALA A 265 -10.23 23.44 -23.08
N SER A 266 -9.28 23.70 -23.99
CA SER A 266 -8.84 25.05 -24.35
C SER A 266 -9.96 25.87 -24.99
N SER A 267 -10.78 25.25 -25.83
CA SER A 267 -11.93 25.92 -26.47
C SER A 267 -12.96 26.33 -25.43
N ARG A 268 -13.32 25.41 -24.51
CA ARG A 268 -14.21 25.72 -23.38
C ARG A 268 -13.61 26.78 -22.46
N ALA A 269 -12.32 26.72 -22.16
CA ALA A 269 -11.68 27.72 -21.32
C ALA A 269 -11.77 29.12 -21.94
N ALA A 270 -11.64 29.24 -23.27
CA ALA A 270 -11.83 30.50 -23.98
C ALA A 270 -13.27 31.05 -23.87
N GLU A 271 -14.30 30.19 -23.95
CA GLU A 271 -15.71 30.58 -23.78
C GLU A 271 -15.99 31.23 -22.42
N PHE A 272 -15.30 30.77 -21.37
CA PHE A 272 -15.47 31.25 -19.99
C PHE A 272 -14.38 32.25 -19.56
N ASN A 273 -13.52 32.72 -20.48
CA ASN A 273 -12.38 33.60 -20.19
C ASN A 273 -11.41 33.04 -19.13
N ILE A 274 -11.22 31.73 -19.12
CA ILE A 274 -10.28 31.02 -18.24
C ILE A 274 -8.96 30.83 -18.99
N THR A 275 -7.87 31.31 -18.39
CA THR A 275 -6.52 31.11 -18.93
C THR A 275 -5.78 29.99 -18.19
N GLY A 276 -4.76 29.41 -18.83
CA GLY A 276 -3.85 28.47 -18.16
C GLY A 276 -4.03 26.98 -18.49
N VAL A 277 -4.95 26.64 -19.41
CA VAL A 277 -5.00 25.27 -19.96
C VAL A 277 -3.77 25.01 -20.81
N THR A 278 -2.97 24.03 -20.42
CA THR A 278 -1.77 23.58 -21.13
C THR A 278 -1.82 22.08 -21.36
N TYR A 279 -1.10 21.58 -22.36
CA TYR A 279 -1.03 20.14 -22.63
C TYR A 279 -0.55 19.34 -21.40
N ALA A 280 0.48 19.83 -20.71
CA ALA A 280 0.99 19.22 -19.49
C ALA A 280 -0.04 19.21 -18.36
N MET A 281 -0.83 20.28 -18.20
CA MET A 281 -1.93 20.32 -17.24
C MET A 281 -3.04 19.33 -17.63
N THR A 282 -3.37 19.20 -18.92
CA THR A 282 -4.34 18.23 -19.39
C THR A 282 -3.92 16.80 -19.06
N GLN A 283 -2.66 16.44 -19.31
CA GLN A 283 -2.13 15.15 -18.89
C GLN A 283 -2.18 14.97 -17.37
N GLY A 284 -1.79 16.01 -16.62
CA GLY A 284 -1.79 16.00 -15.16
C GLY A 284 -3.17 15.71 -14.55
N VAL A 285 -4.20 16.40 -15.03
CA VAL A 285 -5.58 16.23 -14.57
C VAL A 285 -6.13 14.86 -14.98
N VAL A 286 -6.03 14.50 -16.26
CA VAL A 286 -6.61 13.27 -16.82
C VAL A 286 -5.98 12.01 -16.23
N LYS A 287 -4.64 11.99 -16.12
CA LYS A 287 -3.91 10.86 -15.52
C LYS A 287 -3.83 10.94 -14.00
N ASN A 288 -4.43 11.97 -13.37
CA ASN A 288 -4.31 12.23 -11.94
C ASN A 288 -2.84 12.16 -11.44
N ILE A 289 -1.91 12.79 -12.19
CA ILE A 289 -0.48 12.64 -11.98
C ILE A 289 -0.09 13.20 -10.60
N ILE A 290 0.31 12.31 -9.69
CA ILE A 290 0.95 12.68 -8.44
C ILE A 290 2.41 13.04 -8.74
N PRO A 291 2.88 14.26 -8.40
CA PRO A 291 4.29 14.61 -8.56
C PRO A 291 5.16 13.60 -7.82
N ALA A 292 6.19 13.08 -8.47
CA ALA A 292 7.04 12.06 -7.89
C ALA A 292 8.52 12.41 -8.11
N ILE A 293 9.28 12.43 -7.02
CA ILE A 293 10.66 12.92 -6.98
C ILE A 293 11.56 11.82 -6.41
N ALA A 294 12.71 11.59 -7.06
CA ALA A 294 13.66 10.56 -6.65
C ALA A 294 14.14 10.74 -5.20
N SER A 295 14.37 11.98 -4.75
CA SER A 295 14.82 12.28 -3.38
C SER A 295 13.81 11.84 -2.32
N THR A 296 12.53 12.14 -2.53
CA THR A 296 11.46 11.75 -1.59
C THR A 296 11.30 10.23 -1.55
N ASN A 297 11.34 9.57 -2.71
CA ASN A 297 11.34 8.11 -2.79
C ASN A 297 12.53 7.50 -2.02
N ALA A 298 13.73 8.06 -2.19
CA ALA A 298 14.92 7.57 -1.49
C ALA A 298 14.80 7.69 0.03
N ILE A 299 14.30 8.82 0.53
CA ILE A 299 14.10 9.07 1.97
C ILE A 299 13.11 8.06 2.56
N ILE A 300 11.93 7.92 1.94
CA ILE A 300 10.90 7.02 2.45
C ILE A 300 11.31 5.56 2.32
N ALA A 301 11.91 5.14 1.20
CA ALA A 301 12.38 3.77 1.03
C ALA A 301 13.49 3.42 2.01
N ALA A 302 14.38 4.36 2.34
CA ALA A 302 15.39 4.17 3.36
C ALA A 302 14.76 3.95 4.74
N SER A 303 13.75 4.74 5.10
CA SER A 303 13.00 4.55 6.34
C SER A 303 12.32 3.16 6.38
N CYS A 304 11.57 2.79 5.35
CA CYS A 304 10.93 1.47 5.28
C CYS A 304 11.92 0.30 5.40
N CYS A 305 13.04 0.37 4.68
CA CYS A 305 14.05 -0.70 4.72
C CYS A 305 14.80 -0.77 6.04
N ASN A 306 14.99 0.37 6.72
CA ASN A 306 15.54 0.39 8.06
C ASN A 306 14.61 -0.31 9.05
N GLU A 307 13.30 -0.08 8.97
CA GLU A 307 12.35 -0.79 9.83
C GLU A 307 12.32 -2.30 9.53
N ALA A 308 12.37 -2.71 8.26
CA ALA A 308 12.49 -4.13 7.91
C ALA A 308 13.77 -4.78 8.47
N PHE A 309 14.91 -4.07 8.36
CA PHE A 309 16.18 -4.53 8.91
C PHE A 309 16.10 -4.69 10.42
N LYS A 310 15.56 -3.71 11.14
CA LYS A 310 15.42 -3.74 12.60
C LYS A 310 14.47 -4.84 13.07
N ILE A 311 13.31 -5.01 12.42
CA ILE A 311 12.33 -6.04 12.79
C ILE A 311 12.93 -7.45 12.64
N ILE A 312 13.65 -7.70 11.54
CA ILE A 312 14.19 -9.05 11.24
C ILE A 312 15.44 -9.37 12.06
N THR A 313 16.24 -8.37 12.41
CA THR A 313 17.50 -8.58 13.17
C THR A 313 17.35 -8.33 14.65
N GLN A 314 16.33 -7.59 15.06
CA GLN A 314 16.16 -7.06 16.41
C GLN A 314 17.31 -6.14 16.85
N SER A 315 18.14 -5.66 15.91
CA SER A 315 19.37 -4.91 16.23
C SER A 315 19.14 -3.54 16.89
N ALA A 316 17.91 -3.02 16.82
CA ALA A 316 17.52 -1.76 17.43
C ALA A 316 15.98 -1.69 17.57
N ALA A 317 15.50 -0.72 18.36
CA ALA A 317 14.09 -0.38 18.41
C ALA A 317 13.53 0.03 17.03
N PHE A 318 12.34 -0.48 16.71
CA PHE A 318 11.63 -0.27 15.45
C PHE A 318 10.28 0.40 15.69
N LEU A 319 9.72 1.00 14.63
CA LEU A 319 8.38 1.57 14.68
C LEU A 319 7.34 0.48 14.96
N ALA A 320 6.31 0.86 15.70
CA ALA A 320 5.22 -0.02 16.13
C ALA A 320 5.71 -1.16 17.04
N ASN A 321 6.72 -0.93 17.89
CA ASN A 321 7.20 -1.97 18.80
C ASN A 321 6.11 -2.34 19.83
N PRO A 322 5.59 -3.58 19.82
CA PRO A 322 4.50 -3.98 20.71
C PRO A 322 4.92 -4.06 22.19
N THR A 323 6.22 -4.15 22.48
CA THR A 323 6.75 -4.22 23.85
C THR A 323 7.11 -2.84 24.44
N ALA A 324 6.95 -1.76 23.66
CA ALA A 324 7.30 -0.43 24.13
C ALA A 324 6.30 0.12 25.16
N GLU A 325 6.82 0.54 26.32
CA GLU A 325 6.03 1.13 27.40
C GLU A 325 5.74 2.62 27.21
N ASP A 326 6.55 3.33 26.44
CA ASP A 326 6.41 4.76 26.19
C ASP A 326 5.77 5.07 24.82
N GLU A 327 5.19 6.27 24.71
CA GLU A 327 4.52 6.72 23.47
C GLU A 327 5.50 6.82 22.30
N ALA A 328 6.76 7.18 22.57
CA ALA A 328 7.81 7.28 21.57
C ALA A 328 8.16 5.91 20.97
N GLY A 329 8.25 4.86 21.79
CA GLY A 329 8.53 3.50 21.32
C GLY A 329 7.35 2.82 20.64
N ARG A 330 6.11 3.19 20.97
CA ARG A 330 4.90 2.71 20.27
C ARG A 330 4.62 3.43 18.95
N ALA A 331 5.38 4.47 18.61
CA ALA A 331 5.18 5.22 17.40
C ALA A 331 5.25 4.32 16.16
N ASN A 332 4.20 4.37 15.34
CA ASN A 332 4.02 3.48 14.18
C ASN A 332 4.00 4.24 12.85
N TYR A 333 4.09 5.57 12.89
CA TYR A 333 3.98 6.45 11.75
C TYR A 333 5.09 7.49 11.76
N MET A 334 5.77 7.65 10.62
CA MET A 334 6.73 8.72 10.37
C MET A 334 6.27 9.54 9.17
N LEU A 335 6.08 10.85 9.37
CA LEU A 335 5.83 11.83 8.33
C LEU A 335 7.15 12.50 7.91
N TYR A 336 7.31 12.78 6.63
CA TYR A 336 8.35 13.62 6.06
C TYR A 336 7.76 14.76 5.25
N THR A 337 8.29 15.97 5.44
CA THR A 337 7.98 17.15 4.64
C THR A 337 9.27 17.87 4.23
N GLY A 338 9.39 18.11 2.93
CA GLY A 338 10.56 18.71 2.27
C GLY A 338 10.32 20.08 1.63
N ASP A 339 9.20 20.74 1.90
CA ASP A 339 8.77 21.97 1.21
C ASP A 339 9.49 23.25 1.71
N ALA A 340 9.70 23.36 3.02
CA ALA A 340 10.33 24.51 3.68
C ALA A 340 11.57 24.12 4.52
N GLY A 341 12.21 22.99 4.20
CA GLY A 341 13.34 22.42 4.95
C GLY A 341 13.28 20.90 4.98
N ILE A 342 13.98 20.28 5.93
CA ILE A 342 13.86 18.85 6.21
C ILE A 342 13.15 18.71 7.55
N TYR A 343 11.90 18.23 7.52
CA TYR A 343 11.12 17.98 8.70
C TYR A 343 10.63 16.54 8.72
N THR A 344 10.78 15.89 9.87
CA THR A 344 10.20 14.58 10.15
C THR A 344 9.45 14.61 11.47
N TYR A 345 8.30 13.94 11.51
CA TYR A 345 7.52 13.79 12.73
C TYR A 345 7.09 12.34 12.90
N THR A 346 7.38 11.78 14.06
CA THR A 346 7.11 10.38 14.37
C THR A 346 6.15 10.32 15.55
N PHE A 347 5.05 9.58 15.41
CA PHE A 347 4.00 9.50 16.42
C PHE A 347 3.29 8.14 16.38
N GLU A 348 2.58 7.83 17.46
CA GLU A 348 1.71 6.67 17.56
C GLU A 348 0.33 7.00 16.99
N HIS A 349 -0.03 6.40 15.85
CA HIS A 349 -1.41 6.40 15.40
C HIS A 349 -2.17 5.28 16.12
N GLN A 350 -3.18 5.64 16.90
CA GLN A 350 -3.93 4.69 17.71
C GLN A 350 -4.77 3.72 16.86
N LYS A 351 -4.85 2.46 17.31
CA LYS A 351 -5.75 1.47 16.72
C LYS A 351 -7.18 1.83 17.10
N LYS A 352 -8.08 1.81 16.12
CA LYS A 352 -9.52 2.01 16.31
C LYS A 352 -10.17 0.67 16.71
N ASP A 353 -10.85 0.61 17.85
CA ASP A 353 -11.54 -0.60 18.31
C ASP A 353 -12.73 -0.99 17.42
N ASP A 354 -13.35 0.02 16.83
CA ASP A 354 -14.42 -0.05 15.83
C ASP A 354 -13.88 -0.09 14.38
N CYS A 355 -12.59 -0.37 14.18
CA CYS A 355 -12.05 -0.54 12.84
C CYS A 355 -12.76 -1.71 12.14
N PRO A 356 -13.33 -1.52 10.95
CA PRO A 356 -14.07 -2.59 10.29
C PRO A 356 -13.19 -3.73 9.75
N VAL A 357 -11.86 -3.62 9.88
CA VAL A 357 -10.87 -4.60 9.41
C VAL A 357 -10.18 -5.27 10.58
N CYS A 358 -9.46 -4.51 11.40
CA CYS A 358 -8.67 -5.05 12.51
C CYS A 358 -9.33 -4.87 13.90
N GLY A 359 -10.51 -4.26 13.94
CA GLY A 359 -11.27 -4.01 15.16
C GLY A 359 -12.21 -5.17 15.48
N ASN A 360 -12.55 -5.29 16.76
CA ASN A 360 -13.43 -6.34 17.25
C ASN A 360 -14.89 -5.87 17.36
N LEU A 361 -15.11 -4.55 17.42
CA LEU A 361 -16.42 -3.94 17.53
C LEU A 361 -16.95 -3.51 16.15
N PRO A 362 -18.26 -3.65 15.90
CA PRO A 362 -18.88 -3.08 14.71
C PRO A 362 -18.88 -1.55 14.81
N LYS A 363 -18.76 -0.88 13.65
CA LYS A 363 -18.66 0.58 13.58
C LYS A 363 -20.02 1.26 13.54
N ASP A 364 -20.25 2.22 14.43
CA ASP A 364 -21.48 3.02 14.38
C ASP A 364 -21.55 3.83 13.07
N MET A 365 -22.70 3.76 12.40
CA MET A 365 -22.99 4.53 11.19
C MET A 365 -24.26 5.36 11.41
N SER A 366 -24.10 6.68 11.44
CA SER A 366 -25.23 7.60 11.43
C SER A 366 -25.92 7.57 10.06
N LEU A 367 -27.22 7.27 10.10
CA LEU A 367 -28.08 7.05 8.95
C LEU A 367 -29.39 7.83 9.13
N ASN A 368 -29.85 8.49 8.07
CA ASN A 368 -31.18 9.07 8.05
C ASN A 368 -32.21 7.94 7.80
N PRO A 369 -33.21 7.71 8.67
CA PRO A 369 -34.19 6.64 8.49
C PRO A 369 -35.05 6.79 7.23
N GLU A 370 -35.18 8.02 6.71
CA GLU A 370 -35.96 8.35 5.53
C GLU A 370 -35.17 8.24 4.22
N GLN A 371 -33.84 8.12 4.29
CA GLN A 371 -33.03 7.92 3.09
C GLN A 371 -33.27 6.52 2.51
N SER A 372 -33.11 6.39 1.20
CA SER A 372 -33.24 5.11 0.51
C SER A 372 -31.99 4.25 0.67
N LEU A 373 -32.13 2.92 0.48
CA LEU A 373 -30.98 2.02 0.43
C LEU A 373 -30.01 2.40 -0.71
N GLY A 374 -30.52 2.90 -1.83
CA GLY A 374 -29.71 3.40 -2.95
C GLY A 374 -28.82 4.58 -2.54
N GLU A 375 -29.37 5.56 -1.84
CA GLU A 375 -28.60 6.70 -1.31
C GLU A 375 -27.53 6.24 -0.30
N LEU A 376 -27.81 5.24 0.53
CA LEU A 376 -26.80 4.65 1.41
C LEU A 376 -25.67 4.01 0.59
N VAL A 377 -26.00 3.17 -0.39
CA VAL A 377 -25.04 2.50 -1.27
C VAL A 377 -24.13 3.51 -1.98
N GLU A 378 -24.69 4.58 -2.52
CA GLU A 378 -23.94 5.67 -3.13
C GLU A 378 -23.03 6.39 -2.11
N SER A 379 -23.55 6.66 -0.91
CA SER A 379 -22.78 7.35 0.14
C SER A 379 -21.56 6.55 0.63
N LEU A 380 -21.61 5.21 0.59
CA LEU A 380 -20.50 4.35 1.02
C LEU A 380 -19.23 4.53 0.17
N ALA A 381 -19.39 4.94 -1.10
CA ALA A 381 -18.28 5.23 -2.00
C ALA A 381 -17.59 6.57 -1.67
N GLU A 382 -18.36 7.54 -1.17
CA GLU A 382 -17.89 8.92 -0.95
C GLU A 382 -17.40 9.16 0.49
N ARG A 383 -17.91 8.40 1.45
CA ARG A 383 -17.54 8.49 2.87
C ARG A 383 -16.04 8.25 3.05
N PRO A 384 -15.28 9.23 3.62
CA PRO A 384 -13.85 9.09 3.85
C PRO A 384 -13.48 7.82 4.63
N GLU A 385 -14.35 7.40 5.53
CA GLU A 385 -14.16 6.26 6.42
C GLU A 385 -14.49 4.88 5.84
N SER A 386 -15.04 4.78 4.61
CA SER A 386 -15.40 3.51 3.96
C SER A 386 -14.88 3.37 2.53
N GLN A 387 -15.10 4.37 1.68
CA GLN A 387 -14.69 4.39 0.27
C GLN A 387 -14.94 3.05 -0.48
N LEU A 388 -16.14 2.47 -0.36
CA LEU A 388 -16.52 1.18 -0.96
C LEU A 388 -17.23 1.40 -2.30
N LYS A 389 -16.70 0.85 -3.39
CA LYS A 389 -17.16 1.18 -4.77
C LYS A 389 -18.29 0.27 -5.24
N LYS A 390 -18.30 -1.00 -4.83
CA LYS A 390 -19.29 -2.01 -5.23
C LYS A 390 -19.80 -2.78 -4.00
N PRO A 391 -20.44 -2.10 -3.05
CA PRO A 391 -20.82 -2.74 -1.80
C PRO A 391 -22.00 -3.71 -2.00
N ASN A 392 -21.94 -4.83 -1.30
CA ASN A 392 -23.03 -5.76 -1.04
C ASN A 392 -23.40 -5.64 0.44
N LEU A 393 -24.68 -5.48 0.73
CA LEU A 393 -25.19 -5.22 2.07
C LEU A 393 -26.11 -6.36 2.51
N ARG A 394 -25.89 -6.85 3.73
CA ARG A 394 -26.76 -7.85 4.36
C ARG A 394 -26.80 -7.65 5.86
N THR A 395 -27.85 -8.11 6.51
CA THR A 395 -27.86 -8.35 7.96
C THR A 395 -27.69 -9.84 8.21
N GLU A 396 -27.79 -10.27 9.47
CA GLU A 396 -27.80 -11.68 9.84
C GLU A 396 -28.98 -12.41 9.17
N GLU A 397 -30.17 -11.80 9.17
CA GLU A 397 -31.42 -12.42 8.74
C GLU A 397 -31.77 -12.18 7.27
N LYS A 398 -31.40 -11.02 6.71
CA LYS A 398 -31.90 -10.55 5.40
C LYS A 398 -30.77 -10.04 4.51
N THR A 399 -30.92 -10.30 3.22
CA THR A 399 -30.08 -9.69 2.19
C THR A 399 -30.69 -8.34 1.79
N LEU A 400 -29.91 -7.26 1.92
CA LEU A 400 -30.38 -5.91 1.59
C LEU A 400 -30.14 -5.62 0.11
N TYR A 401 -28.89 -5.76 -0.35
CA TYR A 401 -28.49 -5.49 -1.73
C TYR A 401 -27.22 -6.26 -2.12
N TYR A 402 -27.14 -6.73 -3.36
CA TYR A 402 -25.90 -7.23 -3.96
C TYR A 402 -25.65 -6.53 -5.29
N SER A 403 -24.43 -6.05 -5.48
CA SER A 403 -23.98 -5.50 -6.76
C SER A 403 -23.60 -6.58 -7.79
N THR A 404 -23.22 -7.77 -7.29
CA THR A 404 -22.83 -8.95 -8.09
C THR A 404 -23.11 -10.24 -7.29
N PRO A 405 -23.39 -11.40 -7.92
CA PRO A 405 -23.61 -11.64 -9.36
C PRO A 405 -24.97 -11.10 -9.85
N ALA A 406 -25.14 -10.97 -11.17
CA ALA A 406 -26.31 -10.34 -11.81
C ALA A 406 -27.68 -10.87 -11.34
N GLY A 407 -27.80 -12.17 -11.04
CA GLY A 407 -29.05 -12.74 -10.55
C GLY A 407 -29.44 -12.25 -9.15
N LEU A 408 -28.47 -12.06 -8.24
CA LEU A 408 -28.73 -11.50 -6.91
C LEU A 408 -28.95 -9.98 -6.99
N GLU A 409 -28.27 -9.31 -7.91
CA GLU A 409 -28.49 -7.89 -8.17
C GLU A 409 -29.92 -7.66 -8.65
N GLU A 410 -30.40 -8.40 -9.65
CA GLU A 410 -31.78 -8.27 -10.16
C GLU A 410 -32.82 -8.57 -9.07
N ALA A 411 -32.59 -9.59 -8.24
CA ALA A 411 -33.48 -9.96 -7.14
C ALA A 411 -33.55 -8.89 -6.03
N THR A 412 -32.43 -8.22 -5.74
CA THR A 412 -32.31 -7.26 -4.63
C THR A 412 -32.43 -5.80 -5.06
N ARG A 413 -32.39 -5.51 -6.36
CA ARG A 413 -32.51 -4.17 -6.95
C ARG A 413 -33.78 -3.43 -6.50
N SER A 414 -34.87 -4.17 -6.27
CA SER A 414 -36.13 -3.58 -5.79
C SER A 414 -35.98 -2.91 -4.42
N ASN A 415 -35.05 -3.37 -3.58
CA ASN A 415 -34.78 -2.80 -2.25
C ASN A 415 -34.10 -1.43 -2.31
N LEU A 416 -33.39 -1.09 -3.40
CA LEU A 416 -32.67 0.19 -3.51
C LEU A 416 -33.60 1.41 -3.36
N LYS A 417 -34.88 1.27 -3.73
CA LYS A 417 -35.88 2.36 -3.64
C LYS A 417 -36.59 2.42 -2.29
N ARG A 418 -36.39 1.42 -1.43
CA ARG A 418 -37.04 1.34 -0.12
C ARG A 418 -36.28 2.18 0.90
N LYS A 419 -37.01 2.72 1.87
CA LYS A 419 -36.43 3.49 2.97
C LYS A 419 -35.60 2.59 3.89
N LEU A 420 -34.55 3.15 4.49
CA LEU A 420 -33.75 2.40 5.45
C LEU A 420 -34.57 1.95 6.66
N SER A 421 -35.53 2.75 7.14
CA SER A 421 -36.43 2.36 8.23
C SER A 421 -37.31 1.14 7.94
N GLU A 422 -37.51 0.77 6.66
CA GLU A 422 -38.22 -0.46 6.27
C GLU A 422 -37.32 -1.69 6.20
N LEU A 423 -36.01 -1.46 6.18
CA LEU A 423 -34.98 -2.46 5.87
C LEU A 423 -34.03 -2.71 7.02
N LEU A 424 -33.83 -1.76 7.93
CA LEU A 424 -32.93 -1.80 9.08
C LEU A 424 -33.65 -1.22 10.30
N ALA A 425 -33.39 -1.78 11.47
CA ALA A 425 -33.77 -1.19 12.75
C ALA A 425 -32.63 -0.32 13.33
N ASP A 426 -32.97 0.64 14.17
CA ASP A 426 -31.97 1.39 14.94
C ASP A 426 -31.23 0.44 15.90
N GLY A 427 -29.90 0.47 15.86
CA GLY A 427 -29.03 -0.47 16.55
C GLY A 427 -28.84 -1.82 15.86
N GLU A 428 -29.44 -2.07 14.69
CA GLU A 428 -29.24 -3.32 13.94
C GLU A 428 -27.84 -3.35 13.29
N GLU A 429 -27.13 -4.47 13.46
CA GLU A 429 -25.86 -4.71 12.78
C GLU A 429 -26.10 -5.11 11.32
N PHE A 430 -25.28 -4.55 10.42
CA PHE A 430 -25.24 -4.95 9.03
C PHE A 430 -23.80 -5.09 8.54
N ALA A 431 -23.62 -6.09 7.69
CA ALA A 431 -22.38 -6.44 7.04
C ALA A 431 -22.36 -5.86 5.63
N VAL A 432 -21.23 -5.23 5.29
CA VAL A 432 -20.95 -4.72 3.95
C VAL A 432 -19.72 -5.44 3.42
N SER A 433 -19.84 -6.12 2.28
CA SER A 433 -18.69 -6.67 1.56
C SER A 433 -18.52 -5.95 0.23
N ASP A 434 -17.31 -5.87 -0.30
CA ASP A 434 -17.05 -5.31 -1.63
C ASP A 434 -16.12 -6.29 -2.35
N PRO A 435 -16.40 -6.68 -3.61
CA PRO A 435 -15.53 -7.59 -4.36
C PRO A 435 -14.06 -7.16 -4.47
N ALA A 436 -13.76 -5.89 -4.21
CA ALA A 436 -12.39 -5.38 -4.15
C ALA A 436 -11.63 -5.79 -2.87
N PHE A 437 -12.29 -6.36 -1.85
CA PHE A 437 -11.70 -6.74 -0.56
C PHE A 437 -12.16 -8.13 -0.13
N ASP A 438 -11.26 -8.90 0.51
CA ASP A 438 -11.55 -10.27 0.98
C ASP A 438 -12.18 -10.30 2.40
N ILE A 439 -12.61 -9.14 2.90
CA ILE A 439 -13.16 -8.97 4.24
C ILE A 439 -14.59 -8.42 4.20
N THR A 440 -15.31 -8.63 5.29
CA THR A 440 -16.64 -8.06 5.49
C THR A 440 -16.58 -6.97 6.56
N PHE A 441 -16.94 -5.75 6.16
CA PHE A 441 -17.01 -4.57 7.03
C PHE A 441 -18.29 -4.65 7.88
N ARG A 442 -18.18 -4.51 9.19
CA ARG A 442 -19.33 -4.59 10.13
C ARG A 442 -19.70 -3.21 10.64
N TYR A 443 -20.97 -2.85 10.51
CA TYR A 443 -21.52 -1.57 10.96
C TYR A 443 -22.76 -1.75 11.82
N VAL A 444 -23.03 -0.77 12.69
CA VAL A 444 -24.28 -0.65 13.46
C VAL A 444 -25.05 0.53 12.91
N ALA A 445 -26.31 0.32 12.52
CA ALA A 445 -27.18 1.41 12.10
C ALA A 445 -27.54 2.30 13.30
N ARG A 446 -27.29 3.61 13.20
CA ARG A 446 -27.74 4.62 14.18
C ARG A 446 -28.64 5.62 13.49
N PHE A 447 -29.94 5.54 13.72
CA PHE A 447 -30.89 6.46 13.11
C PHE A 447 -30.90 7.81 13.84
N SER A 448 -30.62 8.88 13.09
CA SER A 448 -30.47 10.25 13.59
C SER A 448 -31.31 11.24 12.81
#